data_AF-A0A0F9GBE7-F1
#
_entry.id   AF-A0A0F9GBE7-F1
#
_cell.length_a   1.000
_cell.length_b   1.000
_cell.length_c   1.000
_cell.angle_alpha   90.00
_cell.angle_beta   90.00
_cell.angle_gamma   90.00
#
_symmetry.space_group_name_H-M   'P 1'
#
loop_
_entity.id
_entity.type
_entity.pdbx_description
1 polymer ?
#
loop_
_entity_poly.entity_id
_entity_poly.type
_entity_poly.pdbx_seq_one_letter_code
_entity_poly.pdbx_strand_id
1 'polypeptide(L)' 'MKVTCFGCEKGARQDDCTLKEHKESGIRRWFHKPEMKPGCMSWLHPEDWFEVDRTLGETTDEELKSWK' A
#
# COMPACT_ATOMS: atom_id res chain seq x y z
N MET A 1 -2.17 -14.62 -4.28
CA MET A 1 -0.87 -14.04 -3.87
C MET A 1 -0.99 -13.52 -2.44
N LYS A 2 0.07 -13.62 -1.63
CA LYS A 2 0.13 -13.02 -0.29
C LYS A 2 0.90 -11.71 -0.36
N VAL A 3 0.46 -10.71 0.39
CA VAL A 3 1.08 -9.38 0.50
C VAL A 3 1.24 -9.00 1.95
N THR A 4 2.08 -8.02 2.24
CA THR A 4 2.25 -7.48 3.60
C THR A 4 1.56 -6.13 3.69
N CYS A 5 0.65 -5.97 4.65
CA CYS A 5 0.02 -4.67 4.89
C CYS A 5 1.03 -3.72 5.51
N PHE A 6 1.34 -2.61 4.86
CA PHE A 6 2.30 -1.61 5.36
C PHE A 6 1.88 -1.02 6.70
N GLY A 7 0.58 -0.72 6.89
CA GLY A 7 0.11 -0.11 8.15
C GLY A 7 0.07 -1.01 9.39
N CYS A 8 0.27 -2.32 9.27
CA CYS A 8 0.32 -3.19 10.46
C CYS A 8 1.35 -4.34 10.37
N GLU A 9 2.12 -4.38 9.29
CA GLU A 9 3.19 -5.36 8.99
C GLU A 9 2.75 -6.83 9.00
N LYS A 10 1.44 -7.09 8.97
CA LYS A 10 0.88 -8.45 8.92
C LYS A 10 0.65 -8.90 7.49
N GLY A 11 0.90 -10.19 7.24
CA GLY A 11 0.58 -10.84 5.98
C GLY A 11 -0.94 -10.93 5.75
N ALA A 12 -1.35 -10.74 4.52
CA ALA A 12 -2.74 -10.70 4.07
C ALA A 12 -2.89 -11.34 2.69
N ARG A 13 -4.12 -11.70 2.31
CA ARG A 13 -4.42 -11.99 0.90
C ARG A 13 -4.47 -10.67 0.16
N GLN A 14 -3.94 -10.63 -1.06
CA GLN A 14 -4.00 -9.43 -1.90
C GLN A 14 -5.44 -8.94 -2.15
N ASP A 15 -6.43 -9.85 -2.17
CA ASP A 15 -7.85 -9.51 -2.33
C ASP A 15 -8.44 -8.74 -1.15
N ASP A 16 -7.87 -8.93 0.05
CA ASP A 16 -8.26 -8.30 1.31
C ASP A 16 -7.58 -6.94 1.50
N CYS A 17 -6.77 -6.52 0.53
CA CYS A 17 -5.98 -5.30 0.54
C CYS A 17 -6.33 -4.37 -0.62
N THR A 18 -6.03 -3.09 -0.44
CA THR A 18 -5.95 -2.06 -1.47
C THR A 18 -4.50 -1.66 -1.69
N LEU A 19 -4.11 -1.38 -2.94
CA LEU A 19 -2.81 -0.82 -3.27
C LEU A 19 -2.94 0.69 -3.31
N LYS A 20 -2.12 1.40 -2.54
CA LYS A 20 -2.11 2.86 -2.55
C LYS A 20 -0.75 3.39 -2.96
N GLU A 21 -0.77 4.47 -3.73
CA GLU A 21 0.42 5.21 -4.15
C GLU A 21 0.51 6.54 -3.40
N HIS A 22 1.72 6.85 -2.93
CA HIS A 22 2.03 8.13 -2.31
C HIS A 22 2.26 9.20 -3.38
N LYS A 23 1.56 10.32 -3.30
CA LYS A 23 1.53 11.37 -4.33
C LYS A 23 2.89 12.00 -4.63
N GLU A 24 3.70 12.28 -3.62
CA GLU A 24 4.98 12.96 -3.85
C GLU A 24 6.09 11.99 -4.25
N SER A 25 6.07 10.76 -3.73
CA SER A 25 7.17 9.81 -3.89
C SER A 25 6.89 8.71 -4.90
N GLY A 26 5.65 8.56 -5.37
CA GLY A 26 5.22 7.46 -6.24
C GLY A 26 5.30 6.08 -5.58
N ILE A 27 5.50 6.02 -4.25
CA ILE A 27 5.67 4.74 -3.54
C ILE A 27 4.33 4.04 -3.40
N ARG A 28 4.27 2.81 -3.88
CA ARG A 28 3.11 1.92 -3.84
C ARG A 28 3.22 0.93 -2.68
N ARG A 29 2.20 0.88 -1.81
CA ARG A 29 2.12 0.02 -0.61
C ARG A 29 0.75 -0.64 -0.48
N TRP A 30 0.72 -1.90 -0.02
CA TRP A 30 -0.53 -2.59 0.31
C TRP A 30 -1.05 -2.21 1.68
N PHE A 31 -2.36 -2.02 1.79
CA PHE A 31 -3.05 -1.80 3.05
C PHE A 31 -4.28 -2.69 3.13
N HIS A 32 -4.57 -3.27 4.30
CA HIS A 32 -5.84 -3.95 4.51
C HIS A 32 -6.98 -2.98 4.23
N LYS A 33 -8.02 -3.46 3.55
CA LYS A 33 -9.24 -2.67 3.35
C LYS A 33 -9.95 -2.44 4.69
N PRO A 34 -10.69 -1.33 4.86
CA PRO A 34 -11.34 -1.00 6.13
C PRO A 34 -12.32 -2.09 6.60
N GLU A 35 -13.01 -2.76 5.68
CA GLU A 35 -13.95 -3.85 5.95
C GLU A 35 -13.28 -5.13 6.48
N MET A 36 -12.01 -5.34 6.16
CA MET A 36 -11.24 -6.50 6.61
C MET A 36 -10.56 -6.22 7.94
N LYS A 37 -9.98 -5.02 8.07
CA LYS A 37 -9.29 -4.61 9.30
C LYS A 37 -9.31 -3.08 9.46
N PRO A 38 -10.22 -2.53 10.27
CA PRO A 38 -10.28 -1.10 10.50
C PRO A 38 -8.99 -0.60 11.15
N GLY A 39 -8.58 0.63 10.80
CA GLY A 39 -7.42 1.31 11.41
C GLY A 39 -6.08 1.09 10.71
N CYS A 40 -5.94 0.16 9.75
CA CYS A 40 -4.67 0.00 9.02
C CYS A 40 -4.29 1.22 8.15
N MET A 41 -5.24 2.14 7.95
CA MET A 41 -5.08 3.36 7.16
C MET A 41 -5.44 4.62 7.96
N SER A 42 -5.65 4.54 9.28
CA SER A 42 -6.15 5.69 10.06
C SER A 42 -5.16 6.86 10.17
N TRP A 43 -3.88 6.59 9.95
CA TRP A 43 -2.79 7.56 9.97
C TRP A 43 -2.40 8.03 8.56
N LEU A 44 -3.00 7.46 7.50
CA LEU A 44 -2.79 7.92 6.14
C LEU A 44 -3.63 9.16 5.88
N HIS A 45 -2.98 10.22 5.40
CA HIS A 45 -3.67 11.39 4.89
C HIS A 45 -4.23 11.08 3.49
N PRO A 46 -5.55 11.20 3.25
CA PRO A 46 -6.16 10.87 1.96
C PRO A 46 -5.65 11.74 0.79
N GLU A 47 -5.13 12.94 1.09
CA GLU A 47 -4.52 13.83 0.10
C GLU A 47 -3.15 13.35 -0.40
N ASP A 48 -2.47 12.53 0.40
CA ASP A 48 -1.14 11.99 0.12
C ASP A 48 -1.19 10.60 -0.49
N TRP A 49 -2.26 9.82 -0.22
CA TRP A 49 -2.36 8.41 -0.60
C TRP A 49 -3.65 8.07 -1.34
N PHE A 50 -3.55 7.80 -2.64
CA PHE A 50 -4.68 7.40 -3.48
C PHE A 50 -4.60 5.92 -3.86
N GLU A 51 -5.76 5.30 -4.06
CA GLU A 51 -5.85 3.91 -4.53
C GLU A 51 -5.42 3.82 -6.00
N VAL A 52 -4.64 2.80 -6.33
CA VAL A 52 -4.15 2.52 -7.68
C VAL A 52 -4.43 1.07 -8.09
N ASP A 53 -4.26 0.78 -9.38
CA ASP A 53 -4.52 -0.56 -9.90
C ASP A 53 -3.61 -1.61 -9.23
N ARG A 54 -4.24 -2.66 -8.72
CA ARG A 54 -3.60 -3.75 -7.98
C ARG A 54 -2.55 -4.53 -8.77
N THR A 55 -2.60 -4.49 -10.11
CA THR A 55 -1.65 -5.17 -11.00
C THR A 55 -0.30 -4.48 -11.09
N LEU A 56 -0.21 -3.20 -10.68
CA LEU A 56 1.06 -2.47 -10.63
C LEU A 56 2.04 -3.08 -9.62
N GLY A 57 1.53 -3.67 -8.53
CA GLY A 57 2.34 -4.23 -7.45
C GLY A 57 2.94 -3.16 -6.53
N GLU A 58 3.58 -3.62 -5.45
CA GLU A 58 4.33 -2.74 -4.54
C GLU A 58 5.60 -2.19 -5.20
N THR A 59 6.00 -0.99 -4.79
CA THR A 59 7.31 -0.47 -5.15
C THR A 59 8.40 -1.33 -4.52
N THR A 60 9.32 -1.86 -5.34
CA THR A 60 10.44 -2.67 -4.85
C THR A 60 11.57 -1.82 -4.28
N ASP A 61 12.46 -2.43 -3.50
CA ASP A 61 13.68 -1.76 -3.02
C ASP A 61 14.60 -1.30 -4.15
N GLU A 62 14.53 -1.92 -5.33
CA GLU A 62 15.28 -1.52 -6.51
C GLU A 62 14.72 -0.23 -7.11
N GLU A 63 13.39 -0.14 -7.21
CA GLU A 63 12.71 1.09 -7.67
C GLU A 63 12.97 2.27 -6.72
N LEU A 64 13.01 2.02 -5.40
CA LEU A 64 13.33 3.05 -4.40
C LEU A 64 14.76 3.61 -4.53
N LYS A 65 15.72 2.80 -5.01
CA LYS A 65 17.12 3.22 -5.16
C LYS A 65 17.34 4.10 -6.40
N SER A 66 16.53 3.94 -7.44
CA SER A 66 16.63 4.72 -8.67
C SER A 66 16.16 6.18 -8.54
N TRP A 67 15.61 6.57 -7.39
CA TRP A 67 15.13 7.92 -7.11
C TRP A 67 16.14 8.78 -6.32
N LYS A 68 17.34 8.28 -6.04
CA LYS A 68 18.45 9.03 -5.42
C LYS A 68 19.55 9.33 -6.41
#